data_AF-A0A2W5FJM0-F1
#
_entry.id   AF-A0A2W5FJM0-F1
#
_cell.length_a   1.000
_cell.length_b   1.000
_cell.length_c   1.000
_cell.angle_alpha   90.00
_cell.angle_beta   90.00
_cell.angle_gamma   90.00
#
_symmetry.space_group_name_H-M   'P 1'
#
loop_
_entity.id
_entity.type
_entity.pdbx_description
1 polymer ?
#
loop_
_entity_poly.entity_id
_entity_poly.type
_entity_poly.pdbx_seq_one_letter_code
_entity_poly.pdbx_strand_id
1 'polypeptide(L)'
;GYITLNPTAVRPGISFRSMEVLNVGTSLPDVLLMITGINLDICKAINKKLNGLTAVPNQGVGTIGTYSGTLTDYPTSSGAVLGASAPELAGIHEGCFNNTGVADYGHYYRVLKPR
;
A
#
# COMPACT_ATOMS: atom_id res chain seq x y z
N GLY A 1 -16.02 -31.42 -11.10
CA GLY A 1 -16.73 -30.22 -10.61
C GLY A 1 -15.90 -29.02 -10.98
N TYR A 2 -16.43 -28.10 -11.76
CA TYR A 2 -15.74 -26.86 -12.11
C TYR A 2 -15.82 -25.91 -10.92
N ILE A 3 -14.66 -25.44 -10.44
CA ILE A 3 -14.58 -24.41 -9.42
C ILE A 3 -14.91 -23.08 -10.09
N THR A 4 -16.11 -22.55 -9.82
CA THR A 4 -16.50 -21.21 -10.23
C THR A 4 -15.71 -20.21 -9.40
N LEU A 5 -14.67 -19.60 -9.97
CA LEU A 5 -13.98 -18.48 -9.34
C LEU A 5 -14.93 -17.27 -9.37
N ASN A 6 -15.30 -16.78 -8.20
CA ASN A 6 -16.15 -15.61 -8.04
C ASN A 6 -15.43 -14.37 -8.66
N PRO A 7 -15.96 -13.74 -9.72
CA PRO A 7 -15.27 -12.67 -10.45
C PRO A 7 -15.14 -11.36 -9.66
N THR A 8 -15.74 -11.27 -8.46
CA THR A 8 -15.66 -10.12 -7.55
C THR A 8 -14.50 -10.20 -6.57
N ALA A 9 -13.77 -11.32 -6.49
CA ALA A 9 -12.55 -11.39 -5.70
C ALA A 9 -11.46 -10.58 -6.42
N VAL A 10 -11.19 -9.36 -5.94
CA VAL A 10 -10.05 -8.55 -6.38
C VAL A 10 -8.80 -9.42 -6.24
N ARG A 11 -8.27 -9.85 -7.39
CA ARG A 11 -7.08 -10.70 -7.41
C ARG A 11 -5.93 -9.92 -6.80
N PRO A 12 -5.16 -10.52 -5.88
CA PRO A 12 -4.01 -9.85 -5.32
C PRO A 12 -3.08 -9.38 -6.43
N GLY A 13 -2.89 -8.07 -6.53
CA GLY A 13 -2.03 -7.45 -7.52
C GLY A 13 -0.74 -7.01 -6.85
N ILE A 14 0.40 -7.37 -7.42
CA ILE A 14 1.70 -6.87 -6.98
C ILE A 14 2.09 -5.70 -7.89
N SER A 15 2.48 -4.58 -7.28
CA SER A 15 2.97 -3.41 -8.00
C SER A 15 4.11 -2.76 -7.22
N PHE A 16 5.01 -2.09 -7.95
CA PHE A 16 5.98 -1.17 -7.36
C PHE A 16 5.42 0.24 -7.47
N ARG A 17 5.52 1.01 -6.38
CA ARG A 17 5.09 2.40 -6.32
C ARG A 17 6.22 3.28 -5.82
N SER A 18 6.16 4.54 -6.23
CA SER A 18 7.00 5.61 -5.68
C SER A 18 6.07 6.57 -4.93
N MET A 19 6.26 6.75 -3.62
CA MET A 19 5.39 7.57 -2.78
C MET A 19 6.17 8.04 -1.55
N GLU A 20 5.95 9.27 -1.10
CA GLU A 20 6.48 9.71 0.19
C GLU A 20 5.75 8.99 1.33
N VAL A 21 6.49 8.41 2.27
CA VAL A 21 5.93 7.95 3.54
C VAL A 21 6.27 8.96 4.62
N LEU A 22 5.25 9.57 5.22
CA LEU A 22 5.44 10.63 6.20
C LEU A 22 6.28 10.13 7.38
N ASN A 23 7.26 10.92 7.83
CA ASN A 23 8.09 10.64 9.01
C ASN A 23 8.98 9.37 8.95
N VAL A 24 9.36 8.88 7.76
CA VAL A 24 10.33 7.77 7.64
C VAL A 24 11.79 8.23 7.50
N GLY A 25 12.07 9.50 7.80
CA GLY A 25 13.42 10.08 7.81
C GLY A 25 13.82 10.79 6.51
N THR A 26 12.95 10.78 5.49
CA THR A 26 13.12 11.50 4.23
C THR A 26 11.78 12.10 3.79
N SER A 27 11.82 13.23 3.08
CA SER A 27 10.64 13.81 2.40
C SER A 27 10.64 13.49 0.90
N LEU A 28 11.56 12.62 0.47
CA LEU A 28 11.63 12.16 -0.91
C LEU A 28 10.71 10.95 -1.09
N PRO A 29 10.16 10.73 -2.30
CA PRO A 29 9.41 9.52 -2.59
C PRO A 29 10.27 8.26 -2.40
N ASP A 30 9.74 7.31 -1.62
CA ASP A 30 10.33 5.99 -1.40
C ASP A 30 9.81 4.99 -2.42
N VAL A 31 10.56 3.91 -2.64
CA VAL A 31 10.06 2.78 -3.42
C VAL A 31 9.35 1.79 -2.51
N LEU A 32 8.08 1.55 -2.80
CA LEU A 32 7.22 0.63 -2.07
C LEU A 32 6.88 -0.58 -2.95
N LEU A 33 6.99 -1.77 -2.37
CA LEU A 33 6.23 -2.92 -2.82
C LEU A 33 4.80 -2.77 -2.32
N MET A 34 3.82 -2.84 -3.19
CA MET A 34 2.41 -2.82 -2.81
C MET A 34 1.69 -4.07 -3.31
N ILE A 35 1.01 -4.75 -2.40
CA ILE A 35 0.16 -5.91 -2.67
C ILE A 35 -1.28 -5.49 -2.39
N THR A 36 -2.10 -5.39 -3.43
CA THR A 36 -3.52 -5.04 -3.33
C THR A 36 -4.38 -6.28 -3.13
N GLY A 37 -5.67 -6.12 -2.81
CA GLY A 37 -6.60 -7.25 -2.75
C GLY A 37 -6.40 -8.19 -1.55
N ILE A 38 -5.72 -7.74 -0.48
CA ILE A 38 -5.55 -8.54 0.73
C ILE A 38 -6.84 -8.51 1.54
N ASN A 39 -7.26 -9.66 2.08
CA ASN A 39 -8.42 -9.73 2.96
C ASN A 39 -8.21 -8.81 4.19
N LEU A 40 -9.23 -8.04 4.56
CA LEU A 40 -9.12 -7.07 5.66
C LEU A 40 -8.72 -7.69 7.00
N ASP A 41 -9.18 -8.90 7.31
CA ASP A 41 -8.82 -9.56 8.58
C ASP A 41 -7.35 -9.99 8.58
N ILE A 42 -6.81 -10.36 7.42
CA ILE A 42 -5.36 -10.56 7.25
C ILE A 42 -4.62 -9.23 7.43
N CYS A 43 -5.11 -8.13 6.84
CA CYS A 43 -4.52 -6.81 7.03
C CYS A 43 -4.49 -6.38 8.50
N LYS A 44 -5.59 -6.58 9.25
CA LYS A 44 -5.64 -6.32 10.70
C LYS A 44 -4.61 -7.15 11.45
N ALA A 45 -4.48 -8.44 11.10
CA ALA A 45 -3.51 -9.32 11.74
C ALA A 45 -2.06 -8.90 11.45
N ILE A 46 -1.76 -8.47 10.22
CA ILE A 46 -0.45 -7.94 9.81
C ILE A 46 -0.14 -6.67 10.61
N ASN A 47 -1.04 -5.69 10.60
CA ASN A 47 -0.89 -4.45 11.34
C ASN A 47 -0.67 -4.70 12.83
N LYS A 48 -1.53 -5.50 13.46
CA LYS A 48 -1.40 -5.84 14.88
C LYS A 48 -0.02 -6.42 15.20
N LYS A 49 0.53 -7.25 14.30
CA LYS A 49 1.85 -7.86 14.46
C LYS A 49 3.00 -6.88 14.23
N LEU A 50 2.91 -6.01 13.21
CA LEU A 50 4.01 -5.14 12.78
C LEU A 50 4.09 -3.84 13.58
N ASN A 51 2.95 -3.23 13.85
CA ASN A 51 2.86 -1.88 14.38
C ASN A 51 1.82 -1.72 15.50
N GLY A 52 1.19 -2.81 15.94
CA GLY A 52 0.21 -2.81 17.03
C GLY A 52 -1.15 -2.23 16.64
N LEU A 53 -1.36 -1.81 15.39
CA LEU A 53 -2.64 -1.26 14.96
C LEU A 53 -3.69 -2.38 14.86
N THR A 54 -4.84 -2.16 15.50
CA THR A 54 -5.97 -3.11 15.48
C THR A 54 -6.95 -2.84 14.34
N ALA A 55 -6.90 -1.64 13.78
CA ALA A 55 -7.69 -1.22 12.63
C ALA A 55 -6.87 -1.31 11.33
N VAL A 56 -7.58 -1.26 10.20
CA VAL A 56 -6.98 -1.03 8.88
C VAL A 56 -7.20 0.44 8.56
N PRO A 57 -6.15 1.27 8.58
CA PRO A 57 -6.25 2.71 8.28
C PRO A 57 -6.75 2.97 6.88
N ASN A 58 -7.42 4.10 6.68
CA ASN A 58 -7.91 4.52 5.37
C ASN A 58 -6.96 5.53 4.73
N GLN A 59 -6.38 5.17 3.58
CA GLN A 59 -5.36 5.96 2.92
C GLN A 59 -5.56 5.95 1.40
N GLY A 60 -5.56 7.14 0.81
CA GLY A 60 -5.54 7.31 -0.64
C GLY A 60 -4.17 6.95 -1.22
N VAL A 61 -4.15 6.16 -2.28
CA VAL A 61 -2.91 5.79 -3.01
C VAL A 61 -2.53 6.74 -4.15
N GLY A 62 -3.38 7.75 -4.41
CA GLY A 62 -3.23 8.70 -5.52
C GLY A 62 -3.30 8.07 -6.90
N THR A 63 -3.18 8.90 -7.94
CA THR A 63 -3.01 8.45 -9.33
C THR A 63 -1.56 8.08 -9.55
N ILE A 64 -1.30 6.84 -9.98
CA ILE A 64 0.04 6.43 -10.42
C ILE A 64 0.21 6.88 -11.86
N GLY A 65 1.36 7.47 -12.20
CA GLY A 65 1.77 7.52 -13.60
C GLY A 65 2.08 6.12 -14.11
N THR A 66 1.84 5.85 -15.39
CA THR A 66 2.21 4.57 -16.00
C THR A 66 3.73 4.44 -15.97
N TYR A 67 4.27 3.44 -15.27
CA TYR A 67 5.70 3.12 -15.35
C TYR A 67 5.93 2.24 -16.58
N SER A 68 6.53 2.83 -17.63
CA SER A 68 6.91 2.13 -18.86
C SER A 68 8.41 1.84 -18.97
N GLY A 69 9.17 2.11 -17.90
CA GLY A 69 10.64 2.06 -17.91
C GLY A 69 11.22 0.67 -17.68
N THR A 70 12.54 0.56 -17.92
CA THR A 70 13.37 -0.54 -17.42
C THR A 70 13.65 -0.35 -15.93
N LEU A 71 13.88 -1.43 -15.16
CA LEU A 71 14.18 -1.45 -13.71
C LEU A 71 15.31 -0.50 -13.21
N THR A 72 15.88 0.31 -14.09
CA THR A 72 16.88 1.35 -13.88
C THR A 72 16.27 2.71 -13.53
N ASP A 73 15.03 2.99 -13.94
CA ASP A 73 14.36 4.26 -13.68
C ASP A 73 13.38 4.13 -12.51
N TYR A 74 13.29 5.16 -11.66
CA TYR A 74 12.33 5.15 -10.55
C TYR A 74 10.90 5.32 -11.09
N PRO A 75 9.90 4.64 -10.48
CA PRO A 75 8.50 4.88 -10.81
C PRO A 75 8.15 6.35 -10.61
N THR A 76 7.27 6.88 -11.47
CA THR A 76 6.68 8.20 -11.25
C THR A 76 5.97 8.21 -9.90
N SER A 77 6.22 9.25 -9.11
CA SER A 77 5.63 9.37 -7.77
C SER A 77 4.12 9.42 -7.89
N SER A 78 3.40 8.65 -7.08
CA SER A 78 2.01 8.97 -6.79
C SER A 78 2.01 10.30 -6.06
N GLY A 79 1.23 11.30 -6.48
CA GLY A 79 1.14 12.58 -5.78
C GLY A 79 0.50 12.50 -4.37
N ALA A 80 0.27 11.29 -3.86
CA ALA A 80 -0.20 11.05 -2.50
C ALA A 80 0.99 10.93 -1.53
N VAL A 81 0.74 11.19 -0.26
CA VAL A 81 1.70 10.98 0.84
C VAL A 81 1.08 9.98 1.82
N LEU A 82 1.76 8.86 2.04
CA LEU A 82 1.30 7.82 2.96
C LEU A 82 1.51 8.29 4.40
N GLY A 83 0.46 8.24 5.21
CA GLY A 83 0.49 8.77 6.57
C GLY A 83 -0.09 10.18 6.72
N ALA A 84 -0.39 10.88 5.63
CA ALA A 84 -0.98 12.22 5.68
C ALA A 84 -2.48 12.19 6.04
N SER A 85 -3.24 11.25 5.45
CA SER A 85 -4.67 11.06 5.75
C SER A 85 -4.92 9.99 6.83
N ALA A 86 -3.91 9.17 7.08
CA ALA A 86 -3.89 8.11 8.09
C ALA A 86 -2.65 8.27 8.98
N PRO A 87 -2.63 9.22 9.94
CA PRO A 87 -1.46 9.52 10.77
C PRO A 87 -0.88 8.31 11.50
N GLU A 88 -1.69 7.29 11.74
CA GLU A 88 -1.28 6.02 12.32
C GLU A 88 -0.31 5.21 11.44
N LEU A 89 -0.22 5.52 10.14
CA LEU A 89 0.79 4.95 9.23
C LEU A 89 2.07 5.78 9.13
N ALA A 90 2.12 6.98 9.73
CA ALA A 90 3.30 7.82 9.67
C ALA A 90 4.47 7.17 10.43
N GLY A 91 5.66 7.16 9.82
CA GLY A 91 6.87 6.49 10.32
C GLY A 91 6.87 4.97 10.14
N ILE A 92 5.79 4.39 9.61
CA ILE A 92 5.67 2.95 9.43
C ILE A 92 6.15 2.56 8.04
N HIS A 93 7.25 1.82 8.00
CA HIS A 93 7.87 1.32 6.76
C HIS A 93 7.16 0.08 6.18
N GLU A 94 6.28 -0.56 6.94
CA GLU A 94 5.59 -1.77 6.53
C GLU A 94 4.23 -1.87 7.23
N GLY A 95 3.15 -2.06 6.46
CA GLY A 95 1.82 -2.13 7.04
C GLY A 95 0.74 -2.38 5.99
N CYS A 96 -0.50 -2.36 6.45
CA CYS A 96 -1.68 -2.50 5.62
C CYS A 96 -2.63 -1.32 5.82
N PHE A 97 -3.30 -0.90 4.75
CA PHE A 97 -4.34 0.12 4.76
C PHE A 97 -5.44 -0.24 3.76
N ASN A 98 -6.62 0.37 3.84
CA ASN A 98 -7.65 0.27 2.80
C ASN A 98 -7.70 1.58 2.00
N ASN A 99 -7.98 1.48 0.71
CA ASN A 99 -8.08 2.67 -0.13
C ASN A 99 -9.40 3.39 0.11
N THR A 100 -9.37 4.72 0.10
CA THR A 100 -10.56 5.54 0.32
C THR A 100 -11.64 5.22 -0.71
N GLY A 101 -12.85 4.91 -0.24
CA GLY A 101 -13.98 4.51 -1.09
C GLY A 101 -14.02 3.02 -1.46
N VAL A 102 -13.09 2.19 -0.96
CA VAL A 102 -13.09 0.74 -1.19
C VAL A 102 -13.02 0.01 0.15
N ALA A 103 -14.11 -0.66 0.52
CA ALA A 103 -14.28 -1.24 1.85
C ALA A 103 -13.97 -2.74 1.94
N ASP A 104 -13.70 -3.41 0.81
CA ASP A 104 -13.75 -4.89 0.79
C ASP A 104 -12.36 -5.56 0.85
N TYR A 105 -11.29 -4.80 0.67
CA TYR A 105 -9.91 -5.32 0.70
C TYR A 105 -8.91 -4.25 1.14
N GLY A 106 -7.73 -4.71 1.56
CA GLY A 106 -6.60 -3.88 1.93
C GLY A 106 -5.42 -3.97 0.96
N HIS A 107 -4.52 -3.01 1.13
CA HIS A 107 -3.26 -2.85 0.46
C HIS A 107 -2.16 -3.03 1.51
N TYR A 108 -1.37 -4.08 1.36
CA TYR A 108 -0.11 -4.16 2.07
C TYR A 108 0.93 -3.33 1.33
N TYR A 109 1.76 -2.62 2.08
CA TYR A 109 2.92 -1.95 1.55
C TYR A 109 4.16 -2.28 2.37
N ARG A 110 5.30 -2.22 1.70
CA ARG A 110 6.62 -2.27 2.32
C ARG A 110 7.57 -1.33 1.60
N VAL A 111 8.23 -0.46 2.35
CA VAL A 111 9.34 0.37 1.86
C VAL A 111 10.52 -0.55 1.57
N LEU A 112 10.96 -0.60 0.32
CA LEU A 112 12.08 -1.44 -0.12
C LEU A 112 13.42 -0.72 0.01
N LYS A 113 13.42 0.59 -0.23
CA LYS A 113 14.59 1.44 -0.11
C LYS A 113 14.15 2.85 0.26
N PRO A 114 14.44 3.31 1.49
CA PRO A 114 14.31 4.71 1.82
C PRO A 114 15.34 5.51 1.03
N ARG A 115 14.94 6.67 0.49
CA ARG A 115 15.84 7.53 -0.29
C ARG A 115 16.62 8.53 0.56
#